data_AF-A0A554V9X1-F1
#
_entry.id   AF-A0A554V9X1-F1
#
_cell.length_a   1.000
_cell.length_b   1.000
_cell.length_c   1.000
_cell.angle_alpha   90.00
_cell.angle_beta   90.00
_cell.angle_gamma   90.00
#
_symmetry.space_group_name_H-M   'P 1'
#
loop_
_entity.id
_entity.type
_entity.pdbx_description
1 polymer ?
#
loop_
_entity_poly.entity_id
_entity_poly.type
_entity_poly.pdbx_seq_one_letter_code
_entity_poly.pdbx_strand_id
1 'polypeptide(L)'
;MAQSLRNSHVVINCNKSIEIYSDSISKHVKQIIDKNAQKTLKDPLINSLSIGLYVNNVSYTFHYGELTKGKGDTPTNKTIYEIASVTKTFTGTLASKAVLEGKLNLEDDIQRYLPQTYPNLEYKGDPIKIKHLLTHTSGLPGGYEEMNEISSNLSEIEFNNTYLKLENKQTKEKFFKDLSKINLTEKPGNTFN
;
A
#
# COMPACT_ATOMS: atom_id res chain seq x y z
N MET A 1 22.13 9.57 -3.85
CA MET A 1 22.40 10.11 -2.51
C MET A 1 21.75 9.20 -1.50
N ALA A 2 22.54 8.60 -0.62
CA ALA A 2 22.05 7.74 0.44
C ALA A 2 21.51 8.58 1.60
N GLN A 3 20.31 8.26 2.07
CA GLN A 3 19.98 8.41 3.49
C GLN A 3 19.30 7.15 3.98
N SER A 4 20.05 6.48 4.84
CA SER A 4 19.73 5.25 5.54
C SER A 4 18.99 5.56 6.84
N LEU A 5 18.29 4.54 7.33
CA LEU A 5 17.73 4.30 8.67
C LEU A 5 16.31 4.84 8.94
N ARG A 6 15.35 3.93 9.08
CA ARG A 6 15.08 3.29 10.38
C ARG A 6 14.21 2.03 10.24
N ASN A 7 14.59 1.02 11.00
CA ASN A 7 14.03 -0.32 11.05
C ASN A 7 12.59 -0.31 11.56
N SER A 8 11.69 -0.96 10.83
CA SER A 8 10.38 -1.37 11.37
C SER A 8 10.53 -2.75 11.97
N HIS A 9 10.69 -2.84 13.30
CA HIS A 9 10.53 -4.10 14.03
C HIS A 9 9.16 -4.12 14.69
N VAL A 10 8.34 -5.11 14.35
CA VAL A 10 7.13 -5.45 15.11
C VAL A 10 7.54 -6.49 16.15
N VAL A 11 7.48 -6.11 17.43
CA VAL A 11 7.64 -7.04 18.56
C VAL A 11 6.30 -7.11 19.28
N ILE A 12 5.66 -8.27 19.23
CA ILE A 12 4.48 -8.57 20.04
C ILE A 12 4.99 -9.22 21.32
N ASN A 13 5.06 -8.45 22.40
CA ASN A 13 5.36 -8.95 23.73
C ASN A 13 4.09 -8.95 24.58
N CYS A 14 3.73 -10.13 25.10
CA CYS A 14 2.56 -10.33 25.94
C CYS A 14 3.03 -10.50 27.38
N ASN A 15 2.99 -9.45 28.21
CA ASN A 15 2.75 -9.63 29.65
C ASN A 15 2.47 -8.35 30.46
N LYS A 16 1.45 -8.51 31.33
CA LYS A 16 1.03 -7.79 32.55
C LYS A 16 0.62 -6.31 32.48
N SER A 17 -0.63 -6.10 32.92
CA SER A 17 -1.36 -4.85 33.10
C SER A 17 -0.87 -4.04 34.31
N ILE A 18 -0.80 -2.72 34.11
CA ILE A 18 -0.79 -1.71 35.18
C ILE A 18 -2.02 -0.82 34.95
N GLU A 19 -3.08 -1.02 35.74
CA GLU A 19 -4.37 -0.32 35.66
C GLU A 19 -4.43 0.88 36.63
N ILE A 20 -3.67 1.96 36.45
CA ILE A 20 -3.98 3.26 37.11
C ILE A 20 -3.54 4.48 36.26
N TYR A 21 -3.61 4.40 34.93
CA TYR A 21 -3.22 5.52 34.05
C TYR A 21 -4.21 5.84 32.93
N SER A 22 -5.35 5.15 32.83
CA SER A 22 -6.23 5.20 31.66
C SER A 22 -6.84 6.59 31.39
N ASP A 23 -7.22 7.33 32.43
CA ASP A 23 -8.07 8.52 32.25
C ASP A 23 -7.27 9.79 31.92
N SER A 24 -6.08 9.96 32.52
CA SER A 24 -5.20 11.09 32.19
C SER A 24 -4.43 10.85 30.89
N ILE A 25 -3.97 9.61 30.65
CA ILE A 25 -3.34 9.23 29.38
C ILE A 25 -4.34 9.34 28.24
N SER A 26 -5.57 8.85 28.39
CA SER A 26 -6.59 8.98 27.32
C SER A 26 -6.90 10.45 27.00
N LYS A 27 -6.97 11.34 28.00
CA LYS A 27 -7.18 12.77 27.78
C LYS A 27 -6.00 13.43 27.05
N HIS A 28 -4.76 13.13 27.46
CA HIS A 28 -3.57 13.69 26.83
C HIS A 28 -3.38 13.17 25.40
N VAL A 29 -3.56 11.87 25.19
CA VAL A 29 -3.57 11.24 23.87
C VAL A 29 -4.63 11.89 22.99
N LYS A 30 -5.87 12.00 23.46
CA LYS A 30 -6.95 12.64 22.71
C LYS A 30 -6.61 14.08 22.31
N GLN A 31 -6.03 14.87 23.21
CA GLN A 31 -5.62 16.25 22.89
C GLN A 31 -4.58 16.32 21.77
N ILE A 32 -3.59 15.42 21.78
CA ILE A 32 -2.58 15.35 20.73
C ILE A 32 -3.22 14.92 19.40
N ILE A 33 -4.06 13.89 19.42
CA ILE A 33 -4.73 13.40 18.22
C ILE A 33 -5.68 14.46 17.66
N ASP A 34 -6.52 15.08 18.48
CA ASP A 34 -7.43 16.16 18.08
C ASP A 34 -6.65 17.31 17.40
N LYS A 35 -5.56 17.78 18.02
CA LYS A 35 -4.74 18.87 17.47
C LYS A 35 -4.16 18.52 16.09
N ASN A 36 -3.64 17.31 15.92
CA ASN A 36 -3.04 16.89 14.66
C ASN A 36 -4.10 16.61 13.60
N ALA A 37 -5.23 15.97 13.96
CA ALA A 37 -6.34 15.75 13.04
C ALA A 37 -6.90 17.08 12.51
N GLN A 38 -7.11 18.07 13.38
CA GLN A 38 -7.56 19.40 12.98
C GLN A 38 -6.53 20.13 12.10
N LYS A 39 -5.23 19.87 12.30
CA LYS A 39 -4.18 20.40 11.40
C LYS A 39 -4.23 19.73 10.03
N THR A 40 -4.38 18.40 9.99
CA THR A 40 -4.47 17.61 8.75
C THR A 40 -5.69 17.99 7.93
N LEU A 41 -6.85 18.20 8.57
CA LEU A 41 -8.10 18.62 7.91
C LEU A 41 -8.08 20.04 7.33
N LYS A 42 -7.00 20.81 7.54
CA LYS A 42 -6.81 22.09 6.82
C LYS A 42 -6.44 21.87 5.36
N ASP A 43 -5.93 20.69 5.02
CA ASP A 43 -5.69 20.32 3.64
C ASP A 43 -7.04 20.14 2.91
N PRO A 44 -7.31 20.92 1.84
CA PRO A 44 -8.58 20.82 1.13
C PRO A 44 -8.81 19.47 0.43
N LEU A 45 -7.77 18.64 0.28
CA LEU A 45 -7.85 17.29 -0.28
C LEU A 45 -8.29 16.24 0.74
N ILE A 46 -8.25 16.54 2.03
CA ILE A 46 -8.60 15.60 3.10
C ILE A 46 -9.97 15.96 3.68
N ASN A 47 -11.00 15.22 3.28
CA ASN A 47 -12.37 15.42 3.77
C ASN A 47 -12.59 14.81 5.17
N SER A 48 -12.06 13.60 5.39
CA SER A 48 -12.23 12.85 6.64
C SER A 48 -10.96 12.10 7.02
N LEU A 49 -10.85 11.78 8.31
CA LEU A 49 -9.75 11.02 8.87
C LEU A 49 -10.25 10.09 9.98
N SER A 50 -9.82 8.83 9.93
CA SER A 50 -9.97 7.87 11.02
C SER A 50 -8.60 7.45 11.52
N ILE A 51 -8.37 7.51 12.83
CA ILE A 51 -7.09 7.25 13.47
C ILE A 51 -7.25 6.12 14.47
N GLY A 52 -6.52 5.02 14.27
CA GLY A 52 -6.35 3.96 15.26
C GLY A 52 -5.02 4.09 15.99
N LEU A 53 -5.02 3.98 17.32
CA LEU A 53 -3.83 3.93 18.15
C LEU A 53 -3.88 2.69 19.02
N TYR A 54 -2.81 1.90 19.02
CA TYR A 54 -2.64 0.78 19.93
C TYR A 54 -1.39 1.00 20.77
N VAL A 55 -1.57 1.20 22.08
CA VAL A 55 -0.48 1.47 23.02
C VAL A 55 -0.79 0.83 24.37
N ASN A 56 0.19 0.12 24.95
CA ASN A 56 0.05 -0.57 26.24
C ASN A 56 -1.21 -1.48 26.30
N ASN A 57 -1.46 -2.23 25.24
CA ASN A 57 -2.64 -3.10 25.06
C ASN A 57 -4.00 -2.38 25.05
N VAL A 58 -4.01 -1.06 24.92
CA VAL A 58 -5.24 -0.26 24.79
C VAL A 58 -5.38 0.23 23.36
N SER A 59 -6.55 0.00 22.78
CA SER A 59 -6.95 0.52 21.47
C SER A 59 -7.76 1.79 21.63
N TYR A 60 -7.41 2.81 20.87
CA TYR A 60 -8.18 4.05 20.73
C TYR A 60 -8.53 4.24 19.25
N THR A 61 -9.77 4.65 18.98
CA THR A 61 -10.21 5.06 17.64
C THR A 61 -10.78 6.46 17.69
N PHE A 62 -10.39 7.29 16.72
CA PHE A 62 -10.82 8.67 16.60
C PHE A 62 -11.24 8.96 15.17
N HIS A 63 -12.28 9.78 15.01
CA HIS A 63 -12.92 10.06 13.73
C HIS A 63 -13.12 11.57 13.60
N TYR A 64 -12.73 12.14 12.46
CA TYR A 64 -12.76 13.57 12.22
C TYR A 64 -13.18 13.90 10.78
N GLY A 65 -13.74 15.09 10.60
CA GLY A 65 -14.18 15.59 9.29
C GLY A 65 -15.49 14.95 8.82
N GLU A 66 -15.71 15.00 7.51
CA GLU A 66 -16.92 14.52 6.84
C GLU A 66 -16.53 13.60 5.69
N LEU A 67 -17.24 12.48 5.51
CA LEU A 67 -17.01 11.56 4.40
C LEU A 67 -17.27 12.27 3.07
N THR A 68 -18.33 13.08 3.03
CA THR A 68 -18.68 13.94 1.91
C THR A 68 -18.66 15.39 2.36
N LYS A 69 -17.74 16.17 1.79
CA LYS A 69 -17.57 17.59 2.12
C LYS A 69 -18.89 18.36 2.03
N GLY A 70 -19.31 18.95 3.14
CA GLY A 70 -20.51 19.79 3.25
C GLY A 70 -21.81 19.02 3.51
N LYS A 71 -21.76 17.70 3.75
CA LYS A 71 -22.94 16.89 4.06
C LYS A 71 -23.10 16.56 5.54
N GLY A 72 -22.10 16.83 6.38
CA GLY A 72 -22.15 16.52 7.81
C GLY A 72 -22.12 15.03 8.14
N ASP A 73 -21.81 14.17 7.16
CA ASP A 73 -21.71 12.72 7.34
C ASP A 73 -20.37 12.35 7.98
N THR A 74 -20.37 12.05 9.26
CA THR A 74 -19.13 11.80 10.01
C THR A 74 -18.64 10.35 9.87
N PRO A 75 -17.32 10.12 9.79
CA PRO A 75 -16.76 8.78 9.84
C PRO A 75 -17.05 8.07 11.17
N THR A 76 -17.10 6.74 11.13
CA THR A 76 -17.35 5.88 12.28
C THR A 76 -16.41 4.67 12.28
N ASN A 77 -16.45 3.85 13.33
CA ASN A 77 -15.74 2.57 13.39
C ASN A 77 -16.12 1.58 12.26
N LYS A 78 -17.22 1.84 11.52
CA LYS A 78 -17.67 1.02 10.41
C LYS A 78 -17.36 1.62 9.04
N THR A 79 -16.77 2.82 8.99
CA THR A 79 -16.42 3.45 7.73
C THR A 79 -15.36 2.62 7.00
N ILE A 80 -15.62 2.36 5.73
CA ILE A 80 -14.70 1.65 4.85
C ILE A 80 -13.89 2.68 4.06
N TYR A 81 -12.58 2.47 4.03
CA TYR A 81 -11.63 3.27 3.26
C TYR A 81 -10.87 2.37 2.28
N GLU A 82 -10.52 2.91 1.12
CA GLU A 82 -9.55 2.30 0.23
C GLU A 82 -8.15 2.46 0.85
N ILE A 83 -7.51 1.34 1.18
CA ILE A 83 -6.22 1.34 1.91
C ILE A 83 -4.99 1.31 0.99
N ALA A 84 -5.21 1.35 -0.33
CA ALA A 84 -4.17 1.38 -1.36
C ALA A 84 -3.03 0.37 -1.09
N SER A 85 -1.78 0.85 -1.09
CA SER A 85 -0.58 0.02 -0.93
C SER A 85 -0.46 -0.73 0.40
N VAL A 86 -1.26 -0.41 1.42
CA VAL A 86 -1.34 -1.25 2.63
C VAL A 86 -1.76 -2.68 2.28
N THR A 87 -2.56 -2.87 1.22
CA THR A 87 -2.93 -4.18 0.66
C THR A 87 -1.73 -5.10 0.40
N LYS A 88 -0.56 -4.56 0.02
CA LYS A 88 0.65 -5.35 -0.25
C LYS A 88 1.13 -6.14 0.99
N THR A 89 0.92 -5.61 2.19
CA THR A 89 1.29 -6.31 3.44
C THR A 89 0.46 -7.59 3.63
N PHE A 90 -0.84 -7.53 3.30
CA PHE A 90 -1.72 -8.70 3.32
C PHE A 90 -1.34 -9.71 2.25
N THR A 91 -1.14 -9.26 1.01
CA THR A 91 -0.74 -10.15 -0.10
C THR A 91 0.62 -10.80 0.16
N GLY A 92 1.60 -10.06 0.70
CA GLY A 92 2.91 -10.61 1.10
C GLY A 92 2.81 -11.62 2.23
N THR A 93 1.89 -11.41 3.19
CA THR A 93 1.62 -12.39 4.26
C THR A 93 1.00 -13.67 3.70
N LEU A 94 0.04 -13.56 2.77
CA LEU A 94 -0.55 -14.71 2.09
C LEU A 94 0.48 -15.47 1.26
N ALA A 95 1.37 -14.77 0.55
CA ALA A 95 2.48 -15.37 -0.18
C ALA A 95 3.43 -16.12 0.77
N SER A 96 3.80 -15.50 1.89
CA SER A 96 4.65 -16.13 2.92
C SER A 96 4.01 -17.41 3.47
N LYS A 97 2.71 -17.38 3.75
CA LYS A 97 1.95 -18.57 4.15
C LYS A 97 1.96 -19.65 3.07
N ALA A 98 1.73 -19.29 1.81
CA ALA A 98 1.77 -20.22 0.70
C ALA A 98 3.15 -20.87 0.51
N VAL A 99 4.24 -20.14 0.78
CA VAL A 99 5.61 -20.67 0.79
C VAL A 99 5.79 -21.70 1.91
N LEU A 100 5.39 -21.37 3.13
CA LEU A 100 5.47 -22.29 4.28
C LEU A 100 4.62 -23.56 4.07
N GLU A 101 3.50 -23.45 3.36
CA GLU A 101 2.64 -24.58 3.01
C GLU A 101 3.11 -25.36 1.76
N GLY A 102 4.23 -24.97 1.14
CA GLY A 102 4.77 -25.61 -0.07
C GLY A 102 3.93 -25.40 -1.34
N LYS A 103 2.98 -24.44 -1.33
CA LYS A 103 2.12 -24.10 -2.49
C LYS A 103 2.77 -23.10 -3.45
N LEU A 104 3.80 -22.40 -2.99
CA LEU A 104 4.54 -21.38 -3.72
C LEU A 104 6.03 -21.54 -3.40
N ASN A 105 6.92 -21.42 -4.39
CA ASN A 105 8.35 -21.37 -4.13
C ASN A 105 8.92 -20.02 -4.58
N LEU A 106 9.78 -19.42 -3.75
CA LEU A 106 10.40 -18.12 -4.00
C LEU A 106 11.29 -18.11 -5.26
N GLU A 107 11.83 -19.28 -5.63
CA GLU A 107 12.68 -19.45 -6.81
C GLU A 107 11.90 -19.80 -8.09
N ASP A 108 10.58 -19.97 -8.00
CA ASP A 108 9.75 -20.28 -9.18
C ASP A 108 9.72 -19.10 -10.14
N ASP A 109 9.87 -19.40 -11.43
CA ASP A 109 9.54 -18.47 -12.51
C ASP A 109 8.03 -18.11 -12.42
N ILE A 110 7.73 -16.82 -12.48
CA ILE A 110 6.35 -16.31 -12.43
C ILE A 110 5.50 -16.86 -13.58
N GLN A 111 6.08 -17.23 -14.72
CA GLN A 111 5.35 -17.79 -15.86
C GLN A 111 4.57 -19.06 -15.51
N ARG A 112 4.99 -19.79 -14.47
CA ARG A 112 4.27 -20.98 -13.96
C ARG A 112 2.87 -20.65 -13.43
N TYR A 113 2.61 -19.40 -13.08
CA TYR A 113 1.38 -18.94 -12.44
C TYR A 113 0.54 -18.02 -13.34
N LEU A 114 1.01 -17.75 -14.56
CA LEU A 114 0.33 -16.90 -15.53
C LEU A 114 -0.56 -17.75 -16.45
N PRO A 115 -1.67 -17.19 -16.96
CA PRO A 115 -2.62 -17.95 -17.80
C PRO A 115 -2.07 -18.29 -19.20
N GLN A 116 -0.98 -17.66 -19.61
CA GLN A 116 -0.32 -17.86 -20.89
C GLN A 116 1.17 -17.53 -20.75
N THR A 117 1.97 -17.89 -21.75
CA THR A 117 3.40 -17.60 -21.80
C THR A 117 3.64 -16.12 -22.15
N TYR A 118 4.62 -15.51 -21.50
CA TYR A 118 5.04 -14.13 -21.73
C TYR A 118 6.57 -14.08 -21.90
N PRO A 119 7.08 -14.28 -23.14
CA PRO A 119 8.52 -14.30 -23.42
C PRO A 119 9.25 -12.99 -23.08
N ASN A 120 8.50 -11.91 -22.91
CA ASN A 120 9.01 -10.59 -22.56
C ASN A 120 9.28 -10.43 -21.03
N LEU A 121 8.89 -11.39 -20.20
CA LEU A 121 9.08 -11.36 -18.74
C LEU A 121 10.39 -12.01 -18.29
N GLU A 122 11.45 -11.75 -19.04
CA GLU A 122 12.83 -12.10 -18.72
C GLU A 122 13.78 -11.01 -19.21
N TYR A 123 14.97 -10.96 -18.62
CA TYR A 123 16.05 -10.08 -19.06
C TYR A 123 17.23 -10.91 -19.55
N LYS A 124 17.42 -11.01 -20.87
CA LYS A 124 18.52 -11.78 -21.49
C LYS A 124 18.60 -13.23 -20.98
N GLY A 125 17.45 -13.89 -20.87
CA GLY A 125 17.34 -15.27 -20.35
C GLY A 125 17.30 -15.39 -18.82
N ASP A 126 17.40 -14.29 -18.06
CA ASP A 126 17.14 -14.30 -16.61
C ASP A 126 15.64 -14.07 -16.34
N PRO A 127 14.88 -15.08 -15.87
CA PRO A 127 13.44 -14.94 -15.64
C PRO A 127 13.12 -14.14 -14.37
N ILE A 128 11.94 -13.55 -14.32
CA ILE A 128 11.38 -13.02 -13.07
C ILE A 128 10.96 -14.19 -12.18
N LYS A 129 11.41 -14.17 -10.93
CA LYS A 129 11.04 -15.14 -9.91
C LYS A 129 10.06 -14.53 -8.91
N ILE A 130 9.33 -15.37 -8.19
CA ILE A 130 8.40 -14.92 -7.13
C ILE A 130 9.07 -13.98 -6.12
N LYS A 131 10.29 -14.29 -5.67
CA LYS A 131 11.02 -13.40 -4.75
C LYS A 131 11.23 -12.00 -5.31
N HIS A 132 11.48 -11.85 -6.61
CA HIS A 132 11.72 -10.56 -7.23
C HIS A 132 10.48 -9.67 -7.22
N LEU A 133 9.28 -10.26 -7.31
CA LEU A 133 8.02 -9.52 -7.12
C LEU A 133 7.86 -9.07 -5.67
N LEU A 134 8.11 -9.96 -4.70
CA LEU A 134 7.95 -9.66 -3.27
C LEU A 134 8.95 -8.63 -2.75
N THR A 135 10.14 -8.56 -3.35
CA THR A 135 11.19 -7.61 -2.98
C THR A 135 11.22 -6.35 -3.82
N HIS A 136 10.28 -6.18 -4.76
CA HIS A 136 10.28 -5.04 -5.68
C HIS A 136 11.59 -4.92 -6.48
N THR A 137 12.12 -6.04 -6.96
CA THR A 137 13.35 -6.07 -7.77
C THR A 137 13.13 -6.84 -9.06
N SER A 138 11.94 -6.74 -9.64
CA SER A 138 11.55 -7.54 -10.81
C SER A 138 12.07 -6.99 -12.13
N GLY A 139 12.45 -5.71 -12.16
CA GLY A 139 12.76 -5.00 -13.40
C GLY A 139 11.52 -4.60 -14.20
N LEU A 140 10.30 -4.83 -13.67
CA LEU A 140 9.05 -4.33 -14.27
C LEU A 140 8.97 -2.79 -14.14
N PRO A 141 8.42 -2.07 -15.12
CA PRO A 141 8.20 -0.63 -14.98
C PRO A 141 7.21 -0.33 -13.84
N GLY A 142 7.38 0.82 -13.18
CA GLY A 142 6.55 1.24 -12.03
C GLY A 142 5.09 1.59 -12.35
N GLY A 143 4.70 1.59 -13.63
CA GLY A 143 3.35 1.86 -14.10
C GLY A 143 3.13 1.34 -15.51
N TYR A 144 1.86 1.18 -15.90
CA TYR A 144 1.50 0.88 -17.29
C TYR A 144 1.69 2.12 -18.18
N GLU A 145 1.87 1.91 -19.48
CA GLU A 145 2.26 2.94 -20.46
C GLU A 145 1.44 4.24 -20.33
N GLU A 146 0.10 4.11 -20.28
CA GLU A 146 -0.82 5.25 -20.13
C GLU A 146 -0.62 6.06 -18.83
N MET A 147 -0.13 5.44 -17.75
CA MET A 147 0.22 6.19 -16.52
C MET A 147 1.49 7.01 -16.69
N ASN A 148 2.46 6.49 -17.44
CA ASN A 148 3.72 7.18 -17.68
C ASN A 148 3.54 8.40 -18.62
N GLU A 149 2.42 8.45 -19.33
CA GLU A 149 2.02 9.58 -20.17
C GLU A 149 1.29 10.70 -19.40
N ILE A 150 0.93 10.47 -18.12
CA ILE A 150 0.33 11.53 -17.31
C ILE A 150 1.36 12.63 -17.12
N SER A 151 1.04 13.84 -17.60
CA SER A 151 1.89 15.01 -17.50
C SER A 151 2.25 15.31 -16.03
N SER A 152 3.54 15.47 -15.77
CA SER A 152 4.06 15.88 -14.46
C SER A 152 3.73 17.33 -14.08
N ASN A 153 3.16 18.11 -15.02
CA ASN A 153 2.76 19.50 -14.79
C ASN A 153 1.30 19.66 -14.32
N LEU A 154 0.56 18.56 -14.11
CA LEU A 154 -0.81 18.62 -13.60
C LEU A 154 -0.82 19.06 -12.12
N SER A 155 -1.86 19.79 -11.72
CA SER A 155 -2.15 19.94 -10.30
C SER A 155 -2.47 18.58 -9.67
N GLU A 156 -2.30 18.46 -8.35
CA GLU A 156 -2.55 17.20 -7.63
C GLU A 156 -3.99 16.68 -7.83
N ILE A 157 -4.96 17.59 -7.90
CA ILE A 157 -6.37 17.25 -8.16
C ILE A 157 -6.53 16.69 -9.58
N GLU A 158 -5.94 17.34 -10.58
CA GLU A 158 -6.01 16.89 -11.97
C GLU A 158 -5.28 15.55 -12.17
N PHE A 159 -4.12 15.39 -11.53
CA PHE A 159 -3.38 14.14 -11.50
C PHE A 159 -4.24 13.02 -10.90
N ASN A 160 -4.79 13.21 -9.69
CA ASN A 160 -5.61 12.20 -9.00
C ASN A 160 -6.86 11.84 -9.81
N ASN A 161 -7.55 12.83 -10.38
CA ASN A 161 -8.71 12.59 -11.24
C ASN A 161 -8.35 11.82 -12.52
N THR A 162 -7.19 12.10 -13.11
CA THR A 162 -6.71 11.39 -14.31
C THR A 162 -6.30 9.97 -13.97
N TYR A 163 -5.56 9.79 -12.89
CA TYR A 163 -5.16 8.50 -12.36
C TYR A 163 -6.38 7.60 -12.09
N LEU A 164 -7.38 8.09 -11.34
CA LEU A 164 -8.60 7.34 -11.04
C LEU A 164 -9.38 6.97 -12.31
N LYS A 165 -9.40 7.83 -13.34
CA LYS A 165 -10.03 7.50 -14.62
C LYS A 165 -9.31 6.38 -15.36
N LEU A 166 -7.98 6.30 -15.28
CA LEU A 166 -7.22 5.21 -15.88
C LEU A 166 -7.38 3.92 -15.08
N GLU A 167 -7.31 3.99 -13.75
CA GLU A 167 -7.47 2.85 -12.86
C GLU A 167 -8.85 2.19 -13.03
N ASN A 168 -9.92 2.99 -13.12
CA ASN A 168 -11.28 2.49 -13.35
C ASN A 168 -11.49 1.80 -14.71
N LYS A 169 -10.56 1.98 -15.67
CA LYS A 169 -10.58 1.26 -16.96
C LYS A 169 -9.80 -0.04 -16.94
N GLN A 170 -9.04 -0.30 -15.87
CA GLN A 170 -8.25 -1.53 -15.77
C GLN A 170 -9.17 -2.72 -15.55
N THR A 171 -8.99 -3.75 -16.38
CA THR A 171 -9.62 -5.05 -16.22
C THR A 171 -8.56 -6.12 -16.17
N LYS A 172 -8.91 -7.32 -15.72
CA LYS A 172 -8.01 -8.47 -15.71
C LYS A 172 -7.51 -8.78 -17.14
N GLU A 173 -8.39 -8.67 -18.13
CA GLU A 173 -8.08 -8.89 -19.55
C GLU A 173 -7.12 -7.82 -20.07
N LYS A 174 -7.38 -6.54 -19.76
CA LYS A 174 -6.48 -5.44 -20.13
C LYS A 174 -5.11 -5.60 -19.47
N PHE A 175 -5.06 -5.95 -18.20
CA PHE A 175 -3.82 -6.22 -17.48
C PHE A 175 -2.97 -7.29 -18.20
N PHE A 176 -3.55 -8.44 -18.52
CA PHE A 176 -2.83 -9.51 -19.21
C PHE A 176 -2.42 -9.16 -20.64
N LYS A 177 -3.21 -8.31 -21.33
CA LYS A 177 -2.86 -7.78 -22.65
C LYS A 177 -1.72 -6.76 -22.59
N ASP A 178 -1.66 -5.95 -21.56
CA ASP A 178 -0.61 -4.95 -21.40
C ASP A 178 0.68 -5.58 -20.86
N LEU A 179 0.56 -6.63 -20.04
CA LEU A 179 1.70 -7.42 -19.56
C LEU A 179 2.55 -7.99 -20.70
N SER A 180 1.96 -8.36 -21.84
CA SER A 180 2.70 -8.84 -23.02
C SER A 180 3.47 -7.77 -23.78
N LYS A 181 3.27 -6.49 -23.46
CA LYS A 181 3.95 -5.36 -24.09
C LYS A 181 5.09 -4.80 -23.23
N ILE A 182 5.19 -5.24 -21.98
CA ILE A 182 6.19 -4.74 -21.04
C ILE A 182 7.59 -5.20 -21.46
N ASN A 183 8.56 -4.29 -21.38
CA ASN A 183 9.97 -4.64 -21.44
C ASN A 183 10.59 -4.43 -20.06
N LEU A 184 11.41 -5.39 -19.61
CA LEU A 184 12.14 -5.21 -18.36
C LEU A 184 13.21 -4.13 -18.52
N THR A 185 13.29 -3.22 -17.57
CA THR A 185 14.26 -2.12 -17.59
C THR A 185 15.65 -2.58 -17.16
N GLU A 186 15.73 -3.70 -16.43
CA GLU A 186 16.97 -4.24 -15.88
C GLU A 186 16.85 -5.73 -15.51
N LYS A 187 17.98 -6.32 -15.11
CA LYS A 187 18.05 -7.70 -14.63
C LYS A 187 17.25 -7.87 -13.31
N PRO A 188 16.35 -8.86 -13.21
CA PRO A 188 15.66 -9.17 -11.96
C PRO A 188 16.63 -9.48 -10.81
N GLY A 189 16.36 -8.91 -9.64
CA GLY A 189 17.17 -9.03 -8.41
C GLY A 189 18.23 -7.95 -8.23
N ASN A 190 18.35 -7.01 -9.18
CA ASN A 190 19.43 -6.02 -9.18
C ASN A 190 19.09 -4.72 -8.43
N THR A 191 18.05 -4.00 -8.85
CA THR A 191 17.64 -2.72 -8.24
C THR A 191 16.21 -2.81 -7.74
N PHE A 192 15.93 -2.03 -6.69
CA PHE A 192 14.58 -1.80 -6.21
C PHE A 192 13.84 -0.86 -7.16
N ASN A 193 12.62 -1.23 -7.56
CA ASN A 193 11.77 -0.44 -8.46
C ASN A 193 10.27 -0.47 -8.12
#